data_AF-A0A661MC14-F1
#
_entry.id   AF-A0A661MC14-F1
#
_cell.length_a   1.000
_cell.length_b   1.000
_cell.length_c   1.000
_cell.angle_alpha   90.00
_cell.angle_beta   90.00
_cell.angle_gamma   90.00
#
_symmetry.space_group_name_H-M   'P 1'
#
loop_
_entity.id
_entity.type
_entity.pdbx_description
1 polymer ?
#
loop_
_entity_poly.entity_id
_entity_poly.type
_entity_poly.pdbx_seq_one_letter_code
_entity_poly.pdbx_strand_id
1 'polypeptide(L)'
;MTRGVGDEITNLSRGFNSEYIESGALTRGKIDVLPTGRNFYAIDPMKIPTRAAWRIGIKLTDALLAGYLEHGDEGKDGGKYPENIGFVLFTSDIFRADGEEVSQILYTMGARPVWGENGTVRSVEVVPLSELKRPRIDCTVRVGGIVRDTSPNIMELIDEAAQKIAALDEPVEMNYVKKHTVEKMERLLGTGQYDEATAQRKASYRVFGMKPGAYGAGVNLAVFASAWKEDKDLADVFIDWSGYAYGKDVFGEENHVEFADLLKTVEVTYRSHESDEFDILDCCCFFGYQGGFTIAAETISGKEVQVYHGDTRDPDRPAIREMKDEIERVVRTRLLNPKWIEGKKRHGYKGAGDISKRVDHVYGWSATTKLVADWVFNEMAERFVIDEEMREWFKENNPWALEEMGRRLIEAAERELWKPDAELLEKLKEPYLVLEGLMEEKLGVVEGEYQGGEITVLAREDVEAWSAKVKGIEEVWKNREGKERERELRTE
;
A
#
# COMPACT_ATOMS: atom_id res chain seq x y z
N MET A 1 -21.75 8.21 31.90
CA MET A 1 -21.31 6.82 32.17
C MET A 1 -20.09 6.56 31.31
N THR A 2 -18.92 6.48 31.91
CA THR A 2 -17.69 6.05 31.23
C THR A 2 -17.87 4.58 30.86
N ARG A 3 -18.27 4.29 29.62
CA ARG A 3 -18.21 2.93 29.07
C ARG A 3 -16.72 2.61 28.90
N GLY A 4 -16.16 1.84 29.85
CA GLY A 4 -14.72 1.65 30.01
C GLY A 4 -14.17 0.39 29.32
N VAL A 5 -13.00 -0.06 29.77
CA VAL A 5 -12.29 -1.28 29.29
C VAL A 5 -12.27 -2.41 30.31
N GLY A 6 -13.11 -2.34 31.35
CA GLY A 6 -13.02 -3.20 32.53
C GLY A 6 -13.42 -4.66 32.32
N ASP A 7 -14.05 -4.99 31.18
CA ASP A 7 -14.69 -6.28 30.97
C ASP A 7 -13.83 -7.29 30.20
N GLU A 8 -12.64 -6.91 29.72
CA GLU A 8 -11.81 -7.77 28.85
C GLU A 8 -11.37 -9.09 29.52
N ILE A 9 -10.76 -9.04 30.70
CA ILE A 9 -10.30 -10.24 31.42
C ILE A 9 -11.50 -11.06 31.93
N THR A 10 -12.56 -10.37 32.36
CA THR A 10 -13.80 -11.00 32.82
C THR A 10 -14.45 -11.79 31.68
N ASN A 11 -14.63 -11.17 30.51
CA ASN A 11 -15.24 -11.83 29.36
C ASN A 11 -14.32 -12.88 28.73
N LEU A 12 -12.99 -12.75 28.83
CA LEU A 12 -12.07 -13.84 28.51
C LEU A 12 -12.33 -15.07 29.40
N SER A 13 -12.49 -14.85 30.72
CA SER A 13 -12.79 -15.92 31.68
C SER A 13 -14.15 -16.58 31.42
N ARG A 14 -15.18 -15.78 31.10
CA ARG A 14 -16.50 -16.26 30.66
C ARG A 14 -16.41 -17.08 29.38
N GLY A 15 -15.54 -16.67 28.45
CA GLY A 15 -15.26 -17.42 27.21
C GLY A 15 -14.68 -18.80 27.50
N PHE A 16 -13.73 -18.92 28.43
CA PHE A 16 -13.22 -20.22 28.89
C PHE A 16 -14.29 -21.08 29.56
N ASN A 17 -15.25 -20.46 30.24
CA ASN A 17 -16.41 -21.14 30.81
C ASN A 17 -17.49 -21.49 29.78
N SER A 18 -17.23 -21.31 28.47
CA SER A 18 -18.19 -21.54 27.39
C SER A 18 -19.48 -20.72 27.53
N GLU A 19 -19.39 -19.54 28.14
CA GLU A 19 -20.51 -18.62 28.25
C GLU A 19 -20.67 -17.76 26.99
N TYR A 20 -21.88 -17.24 26.79
CA TYR A 20 -22.14 -16.27 25.72
C TYR A 20 -21.45 -14.93 25.99
N ILE A 21 -20.65 -14.47 25.03
CA ILE A 21 -20.00 -13.16 25.02
C ILE A 21 -20.77 -12.21 24.10
N GLU A 22 -21.17 -11.05 24.64
CA GLU A 22 -21.92 -10.04 23.90
C GLU A 22 -21.15 -9.58 22.65
N SER A 23 -21.87 -9.39 21.55
CA SER A 23 -21.30 -8.97 20.27
C SER A 23 -21.33 -7.45 20.07
N GLY A 24 -20.39 -6.89 19.29
CA GLY A 24 -20.39 -5.46 18.94
C GLY A 24 -19.57 -5.12 17.69
N ALA A 25 -20.00 -4.17 16.86
CA ALA A 25 -19.28 -3.82 15.64
C ALA A 25 -18.22 -2.74 15.89
N LEU A 26 -16.96 -3.02 15.58
CA LEU A 26 -15.87 -2.04 15.63
C LEU A 26 -15.94 -1.15 14.40
N THR A 27 -16.52 0.05 14.54
CA THR A 27 -16.53 1.00 13.43
C THR A 27 -16.33 2.43 13.92
N ARG A 28 -15.76 3.26 13.04
CA ARG A 28 -15.40 4.64 13.31
C ARG A 28 -16.64 5.47 13.68
N GLY A 29 -16.60 6.18 14.80
CA GLY A 29 -17.72 6.97 15.31
C GLY A 29 -18.87 6.20 15.97
N LYS A 30 -18.80 4.86 16.02
CA LYS A 30 -19.83 4.00 16.64
C LYS A 30 -19.43 3.62 18.08
N ILE A 31 -19.57 4.60 18.99
CA ILE A 31 -19.23 4.48 20.42
C ILE A 31 -20.07 3.45 21.19
N ASP A 32 -21.13 2.94 20.57
CA ASP A 32 -21.98 1.87 21.07
C ASP A 32 -21.22 0.55 21.25
N VAL A 33 -20.08 0.38 20.57
CA VAL A 33 -19.17 -0.77 20.74
C VAL A 33 -18.55 -0.82 22.14
N LEU A 34 -18.42 0.31 22.84
CA LEU A 34 -17.90 0.32 24.21
C LEU A 34 -18.97 -0.21 25.20
N PRO A 35 -18.56 -0.92 26.28
CA PRO A 35 -17.19 -1.26 26.68
C PRO A 35 -16.51 -2.34 25.80
N THR A 36 -15.17 -2.42 25.85
CA THR A 36 -14.40 -3.49 25.19
C THR A 36 -14.60 -4.85 25.87
N GLY A 37 -13.97 -5.92 25.35
CA GLY A 37 -14.19 -7.29 25.84
C GLY A 37 -15.41 -7.98 25.23
N ARG A 38 -15.86 -7.52 24.06
CA ARG A 38 -16.98 -8.08 23.30
C ARG A 38 -16.49 -8.96 22.14
N ASN A 39 -17.32 -9.90 21.71
CA ASN A 39 -17.07 -10.70 20.52
C ASN A 39 -17.43 -9.89 19.27
N PHE A 40 -16.45 -9.13 18.76
CA PHE A 40 -16.73 -8.16 17.73
C PHE A 40 -17.13 -8.80 16.39
N TYR A 41 -17.93 -8.07 15.61
CA TYR A 41 -18.27 -8.43 14.23
C TYR A 41 -17.98 -7.25 13.30
N ALA A 42 -17.94 -7.54 11.99
CA ALA A 42 -17.76 -6.52 10.98
C ALA A 42 -19.09 -5.81 10.69
N ILE A 43 -19.37 -5.56 9.41
CA ILE A 43 -20.62 -4.94 8.94
C ILE A 43 -21.19 -5.77 7.79
N ASP A 44 -22.40 -5.42 7.34
CA ASP A 44 -23.01 -6.00 6.14
C ASP A 44 -22.36 -5.40 4.87
N PRO A 45 -21.52 -6.15 4.13
CA PRO A 45 -20.81 -5.62 2.96
C PRO A 45 -21.78 -5.29 1.81
N MET A 46 -23.01 -5.79 1.82
CA MET A 46 -24.02 -5.46 0.80
C MET A 46 -24.55 -4.03 0.92
N LYS A 47 -24.27 -3.33 2.03
CA LYS A 47 -24.67 -1.94 2.25
C LYS A 47 -23.54 -0.94 1.98
N ILE A 48 -22.40 -1.43 1.49
CA ILE A 48 -21.22 -0.64 1.18
C ILE A 48 -21.13 -0.40 -0.34
N PRO A 49 -20.81 0.83 -0.79
CA PRO A 49 -20.62 2.03 0.03
C PRO A 49 -21.94 2.64 0.53
N THR A 50 -21.91 3.33 1.66
CA THR A 50 -23.07 4.08 2.16
C THR A 50 -23.27 5.41 1.39
N ARG A 51 -24.46 6.01 1.49
CA ARG A 51 -24.72 7.34 0.91
C ARG A 51 -23.87 8.47 1.54
N ALA A 52 -23.45 8.30 2.79
CA ALA A 52 -22.57 9.24 3.47
C ALA A 52 -21.14 9.11 2.92
N ALA A 53 -20.62 7.89 2.87
CA ALA A 53 -19.33 7.56 2.27
C ALA A 53 -19.25 8.03 0.80
N TRP A 54 -20.35 7.93 0.04
CA TRP A 54 -20.43 8.45 -1.33
C TRP A 54 -20.09 9.95 -1.43
N ARG A 55 -20.58 10.76 -0.50
CA ARG A 55 -20.29 12.21 -0.49
C ARG A 55 -18.82 12.49 -0.16
N ILE A 56 -18.21 11.66 0.68
CA ILE A 56 -16.80 11.77 1.04
C ILE A 56 -15.92 11.33 -0.13
N GLY A 57 -16.27 10.22 -0.79
CA GLY A 57 -15.58 9.74 -1.99
C GLY A 57 -15.55 10.78 -3.11
N ILE A 58 -16.66 11.51 -3.33
CA ILE A 58 -16.68 12.64 -4.28
C ILE A 58 -15.66 13.72 -3.88
N LYS A 59 -15.69 14.16 -2.62
CA LYS A 59 -14.75 15.19 -2.12
C LYS A 59 -13.30 14.75 -2.26
N LEU A 60 -13.00 13.49 -1.97
CA LEU A 60 -11.65 12.93 -2.10
C LEU A 60 -11.20 12.87 -3.56
N THR A 61 -12.05 12.44 -4.49
CA THR A 61 -11.73 12.47 -5.92
C THR A 61 -11.47 13.90 -6.38
N ASP A 62 -12.36 14.84 -6.07
CA ASP A 62 -12.21 16.22 -6.53
C ASP A 62 -10.94 16.87 -5.96
N ALA A 63 -10.63 16.63 -4.69
CA ALA A 63 -9.40 17.11 -4.05
C ALA A 63 -8.14 16.43 -4.61
N LEU A 64 -8.18 15.13 -4.92
CA LEU A 64 -7.05 14.39 -5.48
C LEU A 64 -6.72 14.91 -6.89
N LEU A 65 -7.73 15.07 -7.73
CA LEU A 65 -7.55 15.57 -9.10
C LEU A 65 -7.12 17.04 -9.09
N ALA A 66 -7.65 17.86 -8.19
CA ALA A 66 -7.19 19.25 -8.03
C ALA A 66 -5.72 19.30 -7.58
N GLY A 67 -5.33 18.49 -6.59
CA GLY A 67 -3.95 18.37 -6.13
C GLY A 67 -3.01 17.95 -7.25
N TYR A 68 -3.37 16.91 -8.01
CA TYR A 68 -2.60 16.45 -9.18
C TYR A 68 -2.44 17.54 -10.24
N LEU A 69 -3.50 18.29 -10.54
CA LEU A 69 -3.44 19.38 -11.54
C LEU A 69 -2.62 20.59 -11.07
N GLU A 70 -2.57 20.85 -9.77
CA GLU A 70 -1.79 21.93 -9.17
C GLU A 70 -0.29 21.56 -9.06
N HIS A 71 0.01 20.32 -8.67
CA HIS A 71 1.37 19.80 -8.46
C HIS A 71 1.96 19.10 -9.68
N GLY A 72 1.17 18.94 -10.76
CA GLY A 72 1.64 18.51 -12.07
C GLY A 72 2.62 19.53 -12.61
N ASP A 73 3.88 19.36 -12.19
CA ASP A 73 5.13 20.04 -12.50
C ASP A 73 4.96 21.22 -13.47
N GLU A 74 5.22 22.46 -13.00
CA GLU A 74 5.08 23.80 -13.61
C GLU A 74 5.47 23.94 -15.11
N GLY A 75 4.92 23.11 -16.01
CA GLY A 75 5.24 23.10 -17.44
C GLY A 75 5.34 21.74 -18.17
N LYS A 76 5.15 20.56 -17.54
CA LYS A 76 5.33 19.27 -18.27
C LYS A 76 4.05 18.59 -18.77
N ASP A 77 2.97 18.56 -17.98
CA ASP A 77 1.72 17.88 -18.38
C ASP A 77 0.59 18.82 -18.83
N GLY A 78 0.83 20.14 -18.78
CA GLY A 78 -0.06 21.14 -19.37
C GLY A 78 -1.47 21.18 -18.76
N GLY A 79 -1.64 20.78 -17.49
CA GLY A 79 -2.94 20.77 -16.81
C GLY A 79 -3.87 19.62 -17.26
N LYS A 80 -3.31 18.47 -17.63
CA LYS A 80 -4.07 17.25 -17.96
C LYS A 80 -4.35 16.41 -16.72
N TYR A 81 -5.50 15.74 -16.72
CA TYR A 81 -5.86 14.77 -15.70
C TYR A 81 -4.98 13.50 -15.80
N PRO A 82 -4.75 12.76 -14.71
CA PRO A 82 -4.05 11.49 -14.78
C PRO A 82 -4.90 10.48 -15.56
N GLU A 83 -4.30 9.67 -16.42
CA GLU A 83 -5.04 8.69 -17.20
C GLU A 83 -5.46 7.47 -16.36
N ASN A 84 -4.63 7.06 -15.39
CA ASN A 84 -4.92 5.93 -14.50
C ASN A 84 -4.41 6.19 -13.07
N ILE A 85 -5.25 5.85 -12.09
CA ILE A 85 -4.92 5.90 -10.66
C ILE A 85 -4.91 4.48 -10.09
N GLY A 86 -3.80 4.11 -9.45
CA GLY A 86 -3.62 2.88 -8.71
C GLY A 86 -4.16 2.98 -7.28
N PHE A 87 -5.28 2.32 -6.99
CA PHE A 87 -5.89 2.31 -5.65
C PHE A 87 -5.51 1.07 -4.85
N VAL A 88 -5.18 1.23 -3.57
CA VAL A 88 -4.96 0.11 -2.64
C VAL A 88 -6.13 -0.05 -1.65
N LEU A 89 -7.08 -0.91 -2.00
CA LEU A 89 -8.30 -1.12 -1.24
C LEU A 89 -8.14 -2.14 -0.11
N PHE A 90 -8.25 -1.68 1.14
CA PHE A 90 -8.26 -2.54 2.34
C PHE A 90 -9.65 -2.66 2.95
N THR A 91 -9.84 -3.68 3.80
CA THR A 91 -11.07 -3.85 4.55
C THR A 91 -11.31 -2.79 5.61
N SER A 92 -10.30 -1.99 5.96
CA SER A 92 -10.49 -0.82 6.82
C SER A 92 -11.46 0.19 6.19
N ASP A 93 -11.37 0.42 4.87
CA ASP A 93 -12.33 1.27 4.16
C ASP A 93 -13.76 0.73 4.31
N ILE A 94 -13.93 -0.56 4.07
CA ILE A 94 -15.23 -1.22 4.11
C ILE A 94 -15.77 -1.21 5.55
N PHE A 95 -15.00 -1.70 6.51
CA PHE A 95 -15.48 -1.94 7.87
C PHE A 95 -15.48 -0.69 8.75
N ARG A 96 -14.58 0.26 8.54
CA ARG A 96 -14.45 1.45 9.40
C ARG A 96 -14.91 2.72 8.72
N ALA A 97 -14.70 2.87 7.42
CA ALA A 97 -15.07 4.07 6.67
C ALA A 97 -16.39 3.94 5.89
N ASP A 98 -17.10 2.82 6.01
CA ASP A 98 -18.37 2.56 5.34
C ASP A 98 -18.29 2.71 3.78
N GLY A 99 -17.10 2.51 3.20
CA GLY A 99 -16.83 2.54 1.74
C GLY A 99 -16.49 3.90 1.14
N GLU A 100 -15.70 4.72 1.84
CA GLU A 100 -15.26 6.05 1.35
C GLU A 100 -14.37 5.89 0.10
N GLU A 101 -13.40 4.98 0.13
CA GLU A 101 -12.50 4.68 -0.99
C GLU A 101 -13.21 3.94 -2.11
N VAL A 102 -14.09 2.97 -1.80
CA VAL A 102 -14.95 2.35 -2.83
C VAL A 102 -15.75 3.42 -3.57
N SER A 103 -16.31 4.39 -2.85
CA SER A 103 -17.02 5.51 -3.45
C SER A 103 -16.12 6.37 -4.32
N GLN A 104 -14.89 6.64 -3.86
CA GLN A 104 -13.89 7.40 -4.60
C GLN A 104 -13.50 6.69 -5.90
N ILE A 105 -13.24 5.38 -5.88
CA ILE A 105 -12.93 4.59 -7.08
C ILE A 105 -14.06 4.70 -8.10
N LEU A 106 -15.31 4.45 -7.68
CA LEU A 106 -16.47 4.49 -8.56
C LEU A 106 -16.67 5.89 -9.17
N TYR A 107 -16.61 6.95 -8.36
CA TYR A 107 -16.78 8.31 -8.85
C TYR A 107 -15.64 8.75 -9.76
N THR A 108 -14.40 8.31 -9.50
CA THR A 108 -13.22 8.58 -10.33
C THR A 108 -13.42 8.03 -11.75
N MET A 109 -13.92 6.80 -11.89
CA MET A 109 -14.36 6.22 -13.18
C MET A 109 -15.62 6.89 -13.77
N GLY A 110 -16.37 7.65 -12.96
CA GLY A 110 -17.64 8.27 -13.35
C GLY A 110 -18.85 7.32 -13.27
N ALA A 111 -18.82 6.37 -12.33
CA ALA A 111 -19.94 5.51 -11.96
C ALA A 111 -20.49 5.90 -10.58
N ARG A 112 -21.79 5.68 -10.35
CA ARG A 112 -22.49 5.96 -9.08
C ARG A 112 -23.18 4.69 -8.55
N PRO A 113 -23.06 4.36 -7.26
CA PRO A 113 -23.80 3.26 -6.66
C PRO A 113 -25.32 3.48 -6.73
N VAL A 114 -26.07 2.40 -6.94
CA VAL A 114 -27.54 2.38 -6.89
C VAL A 114 -27.99 1.68 -5.60
N TRP A 115 -28.59 2.44 -4.69
CA TRP A 115 -29.10 1.93 -3.41
C TRP A 115 -30.57 1.52 -3.51
N GLY A 116 -30.90 0.35 -2.95
CA GLY A 116 -32.27 -0.03 -2.64
C GLY A 116 -32.83 0.75 -1.43
N GLU A 117 -34.13 0.59 -1.18
CA GLU A 117 -34.84 1.26 -0.07
C GLU A 117 -34.26 0.91 1.30
N ASN A 118 -33.76 -0.31 1.47
CA ASN A 118 -33.13 -0.81 2.70
C ASN A 118 -31.63 -0.49 2.80
N GLY A 119 -31.08 0.31 1.88
CA GLY A 119 -29.68 0.72 1.84
C GLY A 119 -28.72 -0.27 1.18
N THR A 120 -29.19 -1.43 0.69
CA THR A 120 -28.31 -2.36 -0.05
C THR A 120 -27.89 -1.75 -1.37
N VAL A 121 -26.61 -1.85 -1.72
CA VAL A 121 -26.09 -1.49 -3.04
C VAL A 121 -26.37 -2.63 -4.02
N ARG A 122 -27.04 -2.32 -5.12
CA ARG A 122 -27.51 -3.32 -6.09
C ARG A 122 -26.67 -3.39 -7.36
N SER A 123 -26.18 -2.24 -7.81
CA SER A 123 -25.48 -2.06 -9.08
C SER A 123 -24.84 -0.68 -9.11
N VAL A 124 -24.24 -0.33 -10.25
CA VAL A 124 -23.84 1.05 -10.56
C VAL A 124 -24.58 1.62 -11.75
N GLU A 125 -24.76 2.94 -11.77
CA GLU A 125 -25.21 3.71 -12.93
C GLU A 125 -24.11 4.65 -13.42
N VAL A 126 -24.17 5.05 -14.68
CA VAL A 126 -23.18 5.94 -15.29
C VAL A 126 -23.52 7.39 -14.93
N VAL A 127 -22.54 8.12 -14.40
CA VAL A 127 -22.63 9.59 -14.27
C VAL A 127 -22.35 10.21 -15.64
N PRO A 128 -23.26 11.01 -16.23
CA PRO A 128 -23.04 11.64 -17.52
C PRO A 128 -21.84 12.61 -17.50
N LEU A 129 -21.10 12.72 -18.61
CA LEU A 129 -19.97 13.67 -18.72
C LEU A 129 -20.37 15.13 -18.47
N SER A 130 -21.62 15.51 -18.79
CA SER A 130 -22.16 16.84 -18.51
C SER A 130 -22.25 17.17 -17.01
N GLU A 131 -22.45 16.13 -16.17
CA GLU A 131 -22.41 16.24 -14.72
C GLU A 131 -20.96 16.12 -14.20
N LEU A 132 -20.19 15.19 -14.75
CA LEU A 132 -18.81 14.89 -14.32
C LEU A 132 -17.83 16.03 -14.59
N LYS A 133 -17.98 16.74 -15.72
CA LYS A 133 -17.16 17.90 -16.14
C LYS A 133 -15.65 17.67 -16.24
N ARG A 134 -15.24 16.41 -16.35
CA ARG A 134 -13.86 15.96 -16.56
C ARG A 134 -13.86 14.63 -17.33
N PRO A 135 -12.72 14.18 -17.87
CA PRO A 135 -12.56 12.82 -18.34
C PRO A 135 -12.88 11.79 -17.24
N ARG A 136 -13.31 10.60 -17.67
CA ARG A 136 -13.36 9.42 -16.82
C ARG A 136 -11.95 8.88 -16.66
N ILE A 137 -11.51 8.76 -15.42
CA ILE A 137 -10.15 8.35 -15.09
C ILE A 137 -10.14 6.84 -14.91
N ASP A 138 -9.15 6.16 -15.49
CA ASP A 138 -9.01 4.72 -15.29
C ASP A 138 -8.56 4.44 -13.84
N CYS A 139 -8.97 3.31 -13.29
CA CYS A 139 -8.58 2.94 -11.92
C CYS A 139 -8.13 1.49 -11.87
N THR A 140 -6.87 1.28 -11.50
CA THR A 140 -6.32 -0.05 -11.26
C THR A 140 -6.37 -0.32 -9.76
N VAL A 141 -7.20 -1.26 -9.33
CA VAL A 141 -7.49 -1.49 -7.92
C VAL A 141 -6.78 -2.75 -7.44
N ARG A 142 -5.85 -2.58 -6.50
CA ARG A 142 -5.20 -3.68 -5.79
C ARG A 142 -5.89 -3.91 -4.45
N VAL A 143 -6.64 -5.01 -4.33
CA VAL A 143 -7.40 -5.33 -3.11
C VAL A 143 -6.57 -6.10 -2.09
N GLY A 144 -6.75 -5.86 -0.80
CA GLY A 144 -6.19 -6.70 0.25
C GLY A 144 -6.78 -8.12 0.27
N GLY A 145 -6.05 -9.10 0.81
CA GLY A 145 -6.54 -10.49 0.91
C GLY A 145 -7.85 -10.62 1.70
N ILE A 146 -7.99 -9.81 2.75
CA ILE A 146 -9.21 -9.79 3.57
C ILE A 146 -10.41 -9.22 2.77
N VAL A 147 -10.18 -8.30 1.82
CA VAL A 147 -11.25 -7.77 0.95
C VAL A 147 -11.79 -8.88 0.06
N ARG A 148 -10.88 -9.66 -0.56
CA ARG A 148 -11.24 -10.85 -1.36
C ARG A 148 -12.14 -11.80 -0.57
N ASP A 149 -11.78 -12.07 0.68
CA ASP A 149 -12.46 -13.09 1.49
C ASP A 149 -13.79 -12.63 2.07
N THR A 150 -13.93 -11.33 2.35
CA THR A 150 -15.07 -10.81 3.12
C THR A 150 -16.05 -9.98 2.31
N SER A 151 -15.60 -9.43 1.17
CA SER A 151 -16.36 -8.44 0.39
C SER A 151 -16.27 -8.66 -1.14
N PRO A 152 -16.53 -9.89 -1.65
CA PRO A 152 -16.48 -10.16 -3.09
C PRO A 152 -17.46 -9.29 -3.89
N ASN A 153 -18.61 -8.94 -3.31
CA ASN A 153 -19.59 -8.04 -3.91
C ASN A 153 -19.02 -6.65 -4.23
N ILE A 154 -18.02 -6.17 -3.48
CA ILE A 154 -17.35 -4.89 -3.75
C ILE A 154 -16.41 -5.00 -4.96
N MET A 155 -15.70 -6.12 -5.09
CA MET A 155 -14.88 -6.40 -6.29
C MET A 155 -15.75 -6.49 -7.54
N GLU A 156 -16.89 -7.19 -7.43
CA GLU A 156 -17.88 -7.29 -8.52
C GLU A 156 -18.47 -5.92 -8.88
N LEU A 157 -18.74 -5.06 -7.90
CA LEU A 157 -19.27 -3.71 -8.13
C LEU A 157 -18.28 -2.82 -8.90
N ILE A 158 -17.00 -2.86 -8.54
CA ILE A 158 -15.94 -2.12 -9.23
C ILE A 158 -15.73 -2.66 -10.65
N ASP A 159 -15.73 -3.98 -10.81
CA ASP A 159 -15.63 -4.63 -12.12
C ASP A 159 -16.84 -4.31 -13.02
N GLU A 160 -18.05 -4.28 -12.48
CA GLU A 160 -19.26 -3.84 -13.20
C GLU A 160 -19.12 -2.38 -13.68
N ALA A 161 -18.58 -1.51 -12.84
CA ALA A 161 -18.32 -0.12 -13.20
C ALA A 161 -17.31 -0.03 -14.35
N ALA A 162 -16.16 -0.68 -14.22
CA ALA A 162 -15.13 -0.69 -15.26
C ALA A 162 -15.67 -1.17 -16.61
N GLN A 163 -16.42 -2.28 -16.62
CA GLN A 163 -17.03 -2.83 -17.84
C GLN A 163 -18.06 -1.87 -18.46
N LYS A 164 -18.95 -1.30 -17.65
CA LYS A 164 -19.96 -0.34 -18.14
C LYS A 164 -19.32 0.90 -18.72
N ILE A 165 -18.31 1.45 -18.05
CA ILE A 165 -17.63 2.67 -18.48
C ILE A 165 -16.79 2.43 -19.75
N ALA A 166 -16.10 1.29 -19.84
CA ALA A 166 -15.33 0.92 -21.03
C ALA A 166 -16.22 0.78 -22.30
N ALA A 167 -17.47 0.34 -22.13
CA ALA A 167 -18.41 0.10 -23.22
C ALA A 167 -19.14 1.36 -23.73
N LEU A 168 -18.93 2.53 -23.11
CA LEU A 168 -19.63 3.76 -23.50
C LEU A 168 -19.19 4.25 -24.88
N ASP A 169 -20.14 4.81 -25.63
CA ASP A 169 -19.85 5.51 -26.89
C ASP A 169 -19.36 6.95 -26.62
N GLU A 170 -18.17 7.05 -26.03
CA GLU A 170 -17.49 8.30 -25.72
C GLU A 170 -16.10 8.34 -26.42
N PRO A 171 -15.56 9.54 -26.72
CA PRO A 171 -14.20 9.68 -27.21
C PRO A 171 -13.19 9.25 -26.14
N VAL A 172 -12.09 8.62 -26.56
CA VAL A 172 -11.06 8.05 -25.66
C VAL A 172 -10.34 9.11 -24.82
N GLU A 173 -10.29 10.35 -25.31
CA GLU A 173 -9.72 11.51 -24.62
C GLU A 173 -10.58 11.98 -23.43
N MET A 174 -11.85 11.57 -23.38
CA MET A 174 -12.77 11.83 -22.26
C MET A 174 -13.07 10.56 -21.45
N ASN A 175 -12.51 9.41 -21.84
CA ASN A 175 -12.76 8.14 -21.19
C ASN A 175 -11.51 7.25 -21.24
N TYR A 176 -10.64 7.40 -20.24
CA TYR A 176 -9.37 6.68 -20.16
C TYR A 176 -9.54 5.19 -19.85
N VAL A 177 -10.63 4.80 -19.17
CA VAL A 177 -11.00 3.38 -19.02
C VAL A 177 -11.19 2.73 -20.39
N LYS A 178 -11.98 3.38 -21.28
CA LYS A 178 -12.18 2.93 -22.65
C LYS A 178 -10.89 2.95 -23.46
N LYS A 179 -10.12 4.04 -23.36
CA LYS A 179 -8.82 4.19 -24.05
C LYS A 179 -7.93 2.97 -23.80
N HIS A 180 -7.63 2.68 -22.55
CA HIS A 180 -6.74 1.58 -22.19
C HIS A 180 -7.34 0.20 -22.48
N THR A 181 -8.66 0.04 -22.37
CA THR A 181 -9.32 -1.23 -22.73
C THR A 181 -9.24 -1.49 -24.24
N VAL A 182 -9.44 -0.49 -25.09
CA VAL A 182 -9.32 -0.64 -26.55
C VAL A 182 -7.87 -0.94 -26.95
N GLU A 183 -6.91 -0.17 -26.45
CA GLU A 183 -5.47 -0.39 -26.73
C GLU A 183 -5.03 -1.80 -26.31
N LYS A 184 -5.47 -2.26 -25.14
CA LYS A 184 -5.18 -3.63 -24.66
C LYS A 184 -5.88 -4.69 -25.50
N MET A 185 -7.12 -4.46 -25.92
CA MET A 185 -7.86 -5.39 -26.77
C MET A 185 -7.19 -5.56 -28.13
N GLU A 186 -6.76 -4.48 -28.77
CA GLU A 186 -5.99 -4.52 -30.02
C GLU A 186 -4.71 -5.34 -29.87
N ARG A 187 -3.97 -5.13 -28.77
CA ARG A 187 -2.77 -5.92 -28.46
C ARG A 187 -3.08 -7.40 -28.30
N LEU A 188 -4.10 -7.76 -27.51
CA LEU A 188 -4.47 -9.15 -27.24
C LEU A 188 -4.92 -9.86 -28.51
N LEU A 189 -5.74 -9.22 -29.34
CA LEU A 189 -6.17 -9.77 -30.62
C LEU A 189 -5.01 -9.91 -31.61
N GLY A 190 -4.07 -8.97 -31.62
CA GLY A 190 -2.87 -9.02 -32.46
C GLY A 190 -1.98 -10.23 -32.20
N THR A 191 -2.07 -10.85 -31.01
CA THR A 191 -1.34 -12.10 -30.71
C THR A 191 -1.88 -13.32 -31.44
N GLY A 192 -3.16 -13.28 -31.87
CA GLY A 192 -3.88 -14.44 -32.41
C GLY A 192 -4.16 -15.56 -31.41
N GLN A 193 -3.89 -15.36 -30.11
CA GLN A 193 -4.07 -16.39 -29.07
C GLN A 193 -5.48 -16.43 -28.48
N TYR A 194 -6.23 -15.34 -28.60
CA TYR A 194 -7.53 -15.17 -27.94
C TYR A 194 -8.62 -14.81 -28.94
N ASP A 195 -9.82 -15.34 -28.71
CA ASP A 195 -11.02 -14.84 -29.38
C ASP A 195 -11.43 -13.46 -28.83
N GLU A 196 -12.35 -12.80 -29.53
CA GLU A 196 -12.81 -11.44 -29.20
C GLU A 196 -13.41 -11.32 -27.80
N ALA A 197 -14.21 -12.30 -27.38
CA ALA A 197 -14.86 -12.27 -26.07
C ALA A 197 -13.84 -12.42 -24.93
N THR A 198 -12.87 -13.32 -25.09
CA THR A 198 -11.79 -13.55 -24.13
C THR A 198 -10.86 -12.35 -24.05
N ALA A 199 -10.48 -11.79 -25.21
CA ALA A 199 -9.65 -10.58 -25.28
C ALA A 199 -10.36 -9.38 -24.62
N GLN A 200 -11.65 -9.19 -24.90
CA GLN A 200 -12.45 -8.13 -24.29
C GLN A 200 -12.52 -8.29 -22.76
N ARG A 201 -12.77 -9.51 -22.26
CA ARG A 201 -12.83 -9.75 -20.82
C ARG A 201 -11.48 -9.46 -20.16
N LYS A 202 -10.38 -10.01 -20.70
CA LYS A 202 -9.02 -9.73 -20.20
C LYS A 202 -8.65 -8.24 -20.27
N ALA A 203 -9.11 -7.53 -21.29
CA ALA A 203 -8.87 -6.10 -21.45
C ALA A 203 -9.64 -5.22 -20.45
N SER A 204 -10.77 -5.73 -19.94
CA SER A 204 -11.63 -5.02 -18.99
C SER A 204 -11.18 -5.13 -17.52
N TYR A 205 -10.26 -6.03 -17.18
CA TYR A 205 -9.87 -6.23 -15.79
C TYR A 205 -9.24 -4.98 -15.18
N ARG A 206 -9.75 -4.59 -14.01
CA ARG A 206 -9.25 -3.48 -13.19
C ARG A 206 -9.11 -3.81 -11.70
N VAL A 207 -9.67 -4.94 -11.25
CA VAL A 207 -9.54 -5.40 -9.87
C VAL A 207 -8.55 -6.56 -9.83
N PHE A 208 -7.47 -6.36 -9.09
CA PHE A 208 -6.35 -7.28 -9.00
C PHE A 208 -6.05 -7.61 -7.54
N GLY A 209 -5.52 -8.80 -7.33
CA GLY A 209 -5.06 -9.22 -6.04
C GLY A 209 -4.05 -10.34 -6.05
N MET A 210 -3.77 -10.87 -4.87
CA MET A 210 -3.00 -12.08 -4.67
C MET A 210 -3.77 -13.33 -5.06
N LYS A 211 -3.02 -14.40 -5.31
CA LYS A 211 -3.54 -15.75 -5.54
C LYS A 211 -4.60 -16.11 -4.49
N PRO A 212 -5.67 -16.83 -4.85
CA PRO A 212 -6.63 -17.34 -3.87
C PRO A 212 -5.94 -18.11 -2.74
N GLY A 213 -6.29 -17.78 -1.49
CA GLY A 213 -5.69 -18.34 -0.27
C GLY A 213 -4.40 -17.67 0.20
N ALA A 214 -3.77 -16.81 -0.59
CA ALA A 214 -2.60 -16.02 -0.17
C ALA A 214 -3.00 -14.65 0.42
N TYR A 215 -2.08 -13.99 1.12
CA TYR A 215 -2.23 -12.66 1.73
C TYR A 215 -0.94 -11.86 1.63
N GLY A 216 -1.02 -10.54 1.56
CA GLY A 216 0.13 -9.65 1.42
C GLY A 216 0.42 -9.25 -0.03
N ALA A 217 1.52 -8.53 -0.21
CA ALA A 217 2.04 -8.06 -1.49
C ALA A 217 3.46 -8.60 -1.80
N GLY A 218 4.05 -9.40 -0.90
CA GLY A 218 5.41 -9.94 -1.02
C GLY A 218 6.52 -8.91 -0.76
N VAL A 219 6.34 -7.66 -1.21
CA VAL A 219 7.35 -6.59 -1.14
C VAL A 219 7.86 -6.34 0.28
N ASN A 220 6.98 -6.31 1.28
CA ASN A 220 7.40 -6.12 2.67
C ASN A 220 8.30 -7.25 3.17
N LEU A 221 8.08 -8.50 2.71
CA LEU A 221 8.92 -9.63 3.07
C LEU A 221 10.28 -9.55 2.40
N ALA A 222 10.33 -9.15 1.11
CA ALA A 222 11.57 -8.93 0.39
C ALA A 222 12.42 -7.82 1.04
N VAL A 223 11.78 -6.71 1.43
CA VAL A 223 12.44 -5.60 2.15
C VAL A 223 13.00 -6.05 3.50
N PHE A 224 12.21 -6.75 4.32
CA PHE A 224 12.68 -7.21 5.63
C PHE A 224 13.77 -8.28 5.55
N ALA A 225 13.71 -9.15 4.53
CA ALA A 225 14.76 -10.13 4.28
C ALA A 225 16.01 -9.54 3.62
N SER A 226 16.02 -8.25 3.25
CA SER A 226 17.06 -7.64 2.41
C SER A 226 17.29 -8.39 1.08
N ALA A 227 16.27 -9.13 0.63
CA ALA A 227 16.31 -10.04 -0.51
C ALA A 227 15.96 -9.32 -1.83
N TRP A 228 16.70 -8.26 -2.13
CA TRP A 228 16.56 -7.45 -3.35
C TRP A 228 17.86 -6.66 -3.62
N LYS A 229 18.21 -6.47 -4.89
CA LYS A 229 19.39 -5.72 -5.35
C LYS A 229 18.98 -4.40 -5.99
N GLU A 230 17.97 -4.43 -6.84
CA GLU A 230 17.50 -3.29 -7.63
C GLU A 230 15.98 -3.11 -7.54
N ASP A 231 15.47 -1.95 -7.96
CA ASP A 231 14.04 -1.64 -7.90
C ASP A 231 13.19 -2.65 -8.69
N LYS A 232 13.77 -3.23 -9.75
CA LYS A 232 13.15 -4.30 -10.55
C LYS A 232 12.82 -5.55 -9.75
N ASP A 233 13.66 -5.94 -8.77
CA ASP A 233 13.37 -7.11 -7.92
C ASP A 233 12.08 -6.91 -7.11
N LEU A 234 11.91 -5.71 -6.54
CA LEU A 234 10.71 -5.36 -5.78
C LEU A 234 9.48 -5.24 -6.68
N ALA A 235 9.65 -4.69 -7.88
CA ALA A 235 8.61 -4.64 -8.90
C ALA A 235 8.14 -6.05 -9.32
N ASP A 236 9.07 -6.97 -9.60
CA ASP A 236 8.77 -8.36 -9.97
C ASP A 236 8.00 -9.08 -8.85
N VAL A 237 8.42 -8.90 -7.58
CA VAL A 237 7.71 -9.45 -6.42
C VAL A 237 6.28 -8.90 -6.36
N PHE A 238 6.10 -7.59 -6.51
CA PHE A 238 4.77 -6.99 -6.45
C PHE A 238 3.85 -7.53 -7.55
N ILE A 239 4.35 -7.62 -8.80
CA ILE A 239 3.58 -8.11 -9.94
C ILE A 239 3.22 -9.59 -9.72
N ASP A 240 4.18 -10.44 -9.35
CA ASP A 240 3.94 -11.87 -9.07
C ASP A 240 2.83 -12.07 -8.02
N TRP A 241 2.90 -11.31 -6.92
CA TRP A 241 1.95 -11.41 -5.83
C TRP A 241 0.63 -10.70 -6.11
N SER A 242 0.49 -9.92 -7.19
CA SER A 242 -0.68 -9.08 -7.44
C SER A 242 -1.34 -9.31 -8.79
N GLY A 243 -0.75 -10.13 -9.66
CA GLY A 243 -1.22 -10.40 -11.02
C GLY A 243 -2.41 -11.37 -11.12
N TYR A 244 -3.31 -11.41 -10.13
CA TYR A 244 -4.52 -12.24 -10.19
C TYR A 244 -5.76 -11.35 -10.30
N ALA A 245 -6.51 -11.49 -11.38
CA ALA A 245 -7.72 -10.71 -11.63
C ALA A 245 -8.90 -11.22 -10.79
N TYR A 246 -9.75 -10.30 -10.35
CA TYR A 246 -11.00 -10.56 -9.64
C TYR A 246 -12.14 -9.74 -10.26
N GLY A 247 -13.37 -10.22 -10.09
CA GLY A 247 -14.55 -9.52 -10.58
C GLY A 247 -15.73 -10.46 -10.72
N LYS A 248 -16.74 -10.03 -11.46
CA LYS A 248 -17.91 -10.87 -11.74
C LYS A 248 -17.47 -12.11 -12.52
N ASP A 249 -17.85 -13.27 -12.01
CA ASP A 249 -17.51 -14.61 -12.53
C ASP A 249 -16.00 -14.88 -12.62
N VAL A 250 -15.16 -14.11 -11.91
CA VAL A 250 -13.69 -14.19 -11.97
C VAL A 250 -13.11 -14.20 -10.56
N PHE A 251 -12.47 -15.32 -10.20
CA PHE A 251 -11.99 -15.59 -8.85
C PHE A 251 -10.49 -15.89 -8.83
N GLY A 252 -9.67 -14.86 -8.99
CA GLY A 252 -8.21 -14.97 -8.94
C GLY A 252 -7.62 -15.62 -10.20
N GLU A 253 -8.07 -15.19 -11.38
CA GLU A 253 -7.50 -15.63 -12.66
C GLU A 253 -6.09 -15.07 -12.83
N GLU A 254 -5.13 -15.93 -13.16
CA GLU A 254 -3.74 -15.51 -13.43
C GLU A 254 -3.66 -14.59 -14.65
N ASN A 255 -3.08 -13.40 -14.48
CA ASN A 255 -3.13 -12.31 -15.45
C ASN A 255 -1.96 -11.31 -15.28
N HIS A 256 -0.77 -11.83 -14.96
CA HIS A 256 0.41 -11.02 -14.63
C HIS A 256 0.85 -10.08 -15.75
N VAL A 257 0.83 -10.53 -17.01
CA VAL A 257 1.28 -9.73 -18.16
C VAL A 257 0.36 -8.52 -18.36
N GLU A 258 -0.94 -8.71 -18.18
CA GLU A 258 -1.97 -7.72 -18.37
C GLU A 258 -2.06 -6.77 -17.18
N PHE A 259 -1.77 -7.26 -15.97
CA PHE A 259 -1.56 -6.41 -14.81
C PHE A 259 -0.36 -5.50 -15.03
N ALA A 260 0.79 -6.07 -15.40
CA ALA A 260 2.02 -5.34 -15.71
C ALA A 260 1.82 -4.30 -16.83
N ASP A 261 0.98 -4.60 -17.82
CA ASP A 261 0.62 -3.65 -18.87
C ASP A 261 -0.20 -2.46 -18.37
N LEU A 262 -1.14 -2.66 -17.43
CA LEU A 262 -1.88 -1.57 -16.79
C LEU A 262 -1.00 -0.69 -15.92
N LEU A 263 -0.02 -1.29 -15.24
CA LEU A 263 0.93 -0.56 -14.40
C LEU A 263 1.69 0.52 -15.20
N LYS A 264 1.86 0.35 -16.51
CA LYS A 264 2.50 1.36 -17.39
C LYS A 264 1.70 2.64 -17.53
N THR A 265 0.38 2.59 -17.31
CA THR A 265 -0.50 3.75 -17.46
C THR A 265 -0.78 4.45 -16.13
N VAL A 266 -0.38 3.84 -15.00
CA VAL A 266 -0.57 4.41 -13.66
C VAL A 266 0.35 5.62 -13.48
N GLU A 267 -0.26 6.76 -13.17
CA GLU A 267 0.44 8.03 -12.91
C GLU A 267 0.33 8.46 -11.44
N VAL A 268 -0.63 7.87 -10.71
CA VAL A 268 -0.84 8.11 -9.28
C VAL A 268 -1.04 6.80 -8.54
N THR A 269 -0.42 6.61 -7.39
CA THR A 269 -0.85 5.61 -6.39
C THR A 269 -1.52 6.27 -5.20
N TYR A 270 -2.59 5.64 -4.72
CA TYR A 270 -3.46 6.27 -3.73
C TYR A 270 -4.02 5.27 -2.72
N ARG A 271 -4.18 5.79 -1.50
CA ARG A 271 -4.96 5.20 -0.41
C ARG A 271 -5.56 6.32 0.45
N SER A 272 -6.76 6.09 0.96
CA SER A 272 -7.37 6.83 2.07
C SER A 272 -7.14 6.15 3.44
N HIS A 273 -7.19 6.95 4.50
CA HIS A 273 -6.91 6.52 5.87
C HIS A 273 -7.86 7.22 6.85
N GLU A 274 -8.56 6.41 7.63
CA GLU A 274 -9.75 6.83 8.36
C GLU A 274 -9.51 7.02 9.87
N SER A 275 -8.32 6.72 10.39
CA SER A 275 -8.10 6.51 11.83
C SER A 275 -6.91 7.32 12.39
N ASP A 276 -7.06 7.86 13.61
CA ASP A 276 -5.94 8.45 14.37
C ASP A 276 -5.22 7.42 15.26
N GLU A 277 -5.83 6.25 15.43
CA GLU A 277 -5.37 5.15 16.28
C GLU A 277 -4.16 4.43 15.71
N PHE A 278 -4.00 4.44 14.39
CA PHE A 278 -2.84 3.94 13.67
C PHE A 278 -2.49 4.90 12.52
N ASP A 279 -1.26 4.81 12.04
CA ASP A 279 -0.71 5.63 10.96
C ASP A 279 0.04 4.76 9.94
N ILE A 280 0.55 5.39 8.87
CA ILE A 280 1.24 4.71 7.77
C ILE A 280 2.55 4.00 8.19
N LEU A 281 3.04 4.24 9.41
CA LEU A 281 4.21 3.58 9.98
C LEU A 281 3.82 2.53 11.04
N ASP A 282 2.55 2.26 11.29
CA ASP A 282 2.15 1.22 12.26
C ASP A 282 2.17 -0.20 11.67
N CYS A 283 2.11 -0.34 10.34
CA CYS A 283 2.07 -1.65 9.68
C CYS A 283 2.85 -1.68 8.36
N CYS A 284 3.65 -2.72 8.17
CA CYS A 284 4.39 -2.95 6.92
C CYS A 284 3.49 -3.06 5.68
N CYS A 285 2.20 -3.38 5.84
CA CYS A 285 1.26 -3.45 4.74
C CYS A 285 1.05 -2.10 4.03
N PHE A 286 1.35 -0.95 4.66
CA PHE A 286 1.20 0.35 3.98
C PHE A 286 2.24 0.51 2.87
N PHE A 287 3.53 0.47 3.19
CA PHE A 287 4.58 0.54 2.17
C PHE A 287 4.59 -0.71 1.28
N GLY A 288 4.31 -1.89 1.83
CA GLY A 288 4.32 -3.14 1.05
C GLY A 288 3.27 -3.16 -0.06
N TYR A 289 2.11 -2.55 0.15
CA TYR A 289 1.08 -2.44 -0.89
C TYR A 289 1.19 -1.16 -1.71
N GLN A 290 1.15 0.03 -1.09
CA GLN A 290 1.14 1.29 -1.86
C GLN A 290 2.52 1.63 -2.42
N GLY A 291 3.57 1.50 -1.60
CA GLY A 291 4.94 1.63 -2.07
C GLY A 291 5.28 0.54 -3.09
N GLY A 292 4.91 -0.73 -2.82
CA GLY A 292 5.06 -1.83 -3.77
C GLY A 292 4.38 -1.58 -5.12
N PHE A 293 3.18 -0.98 -5.10
CA PHE A 293 2.48 -0.56 -6.32
C PHE A 293 3.26 0.54 -7.04
N THR A 294 3.73 1.54 -6.29
CA THR A 294 4.49 2.68 -6.83
C THR A 294 5.76 2.20 -7.54
N ILE A 295 6.63 1.47 -6.85
CA ILE A 295 7.88 0.96 -7.46
C ILE A 295 7.63 0.07 -8.67
N ALA A 296 6.57 -0.74 -8.66
CA ALA A 296 6.22 -1.56 -9.82
C ALA A 296 5.76 -0.73 -11.01
N ALA A 297 4.92 0.30 -10.78
CA ALA A 297 4.46 1.21 -11.82
C ALA A 297 5.59 2.10 -12.37
N GLU A 298 6.44 2.65 -11.51
CA GLU A 298 7.60 3.46 -11.91
C GLU A 298 8.60 2.62 -12.71
N THR A 299 8.95 1.44 -12.19
CA THR A 299 9.93 0.58 -12.84
C THR A 299 9.41 0.12 -14.21
N ILE A 300 8.15 -0.28 -14.34
CA ILE A 300 7.66 -0.78 -15.63
C ILE A 300 7.40 0.32 -16.66
N SER A 301 6.98 1.50 -16.21
CA SER A 301 6.66 2.63 -17.09
C SER A 301 7.91 3.45 -17.47
N GLY A 302 8.93 3.45 -16.62
CA GLY A 302 10.09 4.34 -16.71
C GLY A 302 9.72 5.81 -16.44
N LYS A 303 8.59 6.07 -15.77
CA LYS A 303 8.08 7.40 -15.40
C LYS A 303 7.92 7.49 -13.89
N GLU A 304 8.00 8.70 -13.37
CA GLU A 304 7.68 8.99 -11.97
C GLU A 304 6.17 8.81 -11.72
N VAL A 305 5.81 8.28 -10.56
CA VAL A 305 4.42 8.06 -10.16
C VAL A 305 4.15 8.83 -8.88
N GLN A 306 3.18 9.75 -8.92
CA GLN A 306 2.85 10.55 -7.75
C GLN A 306 2.16 9.69 -6.69
N VAL A 307 2.57 9.84 -5.43
CA VAL A 307 2.03 9.05 -4.31
C VAL A 307 1.21 9.96 -3.41
N TYR A 308 -0.10 9.75 -3.36
CA TYR A 308 -1.01 10.54 -2.52
C TYR A 308 -1.60 9.75 -1.36
N HIS A 309 -1.96 10.48 -0.31
CA HIS A 309 -2.61 10.00 0.88
C HIS A 309 -3.91 10.78 1.12
N GLY A 310 -5.03 10.07 1.18
CA GLY A 310 -6.32 10.62 1.60
C GLY A 310 -6.46 10.56 3.10
N ASP A 311 -6.50 11.71 3.77
CA ASP A 311 -6.80 11.80 5.18
C ASP A 311 -8.30 12.00 5.37
N THR A 312 -8.98 10.95 5.82
CA THR A 312 -10.40 11.05 6.12
C THR A 312 -10.69 11.01 7.60
N ARG A 313 -9.69 11.02 8.50
CA ARG A 313 -9.82 10.87 9.98
C ARG A 313 -10.86 11.79 10.62
N ASP A 314 -11.05 12.98 10.04
CA ASP A 314 -12.21 13.83 10.23
C ASP A 314 -13.11 13.75 8.97
N PRO A 315 -14.28 13.06 9.02
CA PRO A 315 -15.12 12.86 7.83
C PRO A 315 -15.76 14.17 7.34
N ASP A 316 -15.83 15.21 8.19
CA ASP A 316 -16.34 16.52 7.80
C ASP A 316 -15.28 17.32 7.01
N ARG A 317 -14.00 16.97 7.17
CA ARG A 317 -12.85 17.67 6.60
C ARG A 317 -11.86 16.71 5.92
N PRO A 318 -12.30 15.92 4.91
CA PRO A 318 -11.38 15.08 4.16
C PRO A 318 -10.34 15.94 3.45
N ALA A 319 -9.09 15.46 3.41
CA ALA A 319 -7.97 16.16 2.79
C ALA A 319 -7.09 15.19 2.00
N ILE A 320 -6.41 15.70 0.98
CA ILE A 320 -5.38 14.96 0.24
C ILE A 320 -4.02 15.57 0.58
N ARG A 321 -3.01 14.72 0.76
CA ARG A 321 -1.60 15.11 0.92
C ARG A 321 -0.72 14.28 0.01
N GLU A 322 0.42 14.83 -0.38
CA GLU A 322 1.50 13.99 -0.88
C GLU A 322 1.99 13.04 0.22
N MET A 323 2.41 11.84 -0.18
CA MET A 323 2.89 10.84 0.78
C MET A 323 4.15 11.31 1.51
N LYS A 324 5.02 12.09 0.86
CA LYS A 324 6.19 12.70 1.49
C LYS A 324 5.78 13.53 2.71
N ASP A 325 4.81 14.43 2.54
CA ASP A 325 4.31 15.28 3.63
C ASP A 325 3.68 14.45 4.75
N GLU A 326 2.96 13.38 4.41
CA GLU A 326 2.36 12.50 5.41
C GLU A 326 3.40 11.69 6.19
N ILE A 327 4.45 11.18 5.53
CA ILE A 327 5.60 10.54 6.19
C ILE A 327 6.24 11.52 7.17
N GLU A 328 6.57 12.73 6.73
CA GLU A 328 7.17 13.74 7.60
C GLU A 328 6.25 14.10 8.77
N ARG A 329 4.94 14.25 8.52
CA ARG A 329 3.95 14.53 9.57
C ARG A 329 3.93 13.42 10.61
N VAL A 330 3.88 12.16 10.20
CA VAL A 330 3.83 11.02 11.12
C VAL A 330 5.14 10.88 11.90
N VAL A 331 6.29 11.04 11.23
CA VAL A 331 7.60 11.05 11.87
C VAL A 331 7.67 12.11 12.98
N ARG A 332 7.29 13.36 12.68
CA ARG A 332 7.32 14.47 13.65
C ARG A 332 6.31 14.31 14.78
N THR A 333 5.11 13.83 14.47
CA THR A 333 4.01 13.75 15.45
C THR A 333 4.06 12.48 16.31
N ARG A 334 4.79 11.45 15.85
CA ARG A 334 4.91 10.14 16.53
C ARG A 334 6.36 9.71 16.70
N LEU A 335 6.99 9.14 15.66
CA LEU A 335 8.26 8.42 15.80
C LEU A 335 9.33 9.24 16.54
N LEU A 336 9.55 10.48 16.13
CA LEU A 336 10.53 11.40 16.73
C LEU A 336 9.93 12.33 17.80
N ASN A 337 8.64 12.17 18.14
CA ASN A 337 7.99 12.99 19.16
C ASN A 337 8.42 12.53 20.57
N PRO A 338 9.04 13.40 21.40
CA PRO A 338 9.46 13.02 22.75
C PRO A 338 8.33 12.46 23.61
N LYS A 339 7.10 12.98 23.48
CA LYS A 339 5.95 12.48 24.26
C LYS A 339 5.56 11.06 23.86
N TRP A 340 5.69 10.73 22.58
CA TRP A 340 5.40 9.39 22.09
C TRP A 340 6.51 8.41 22.48
N ILE A 341 7.78 8.82 22.34
CA ILE A 341 8.95 8.04 22.77
C ILE A 341 8.87 7.73 24.27
N GLU A 342 8.69 8.74 25.13
CA GLU A 342 8.52 8.53 26.58
C GLU A 342 7.24 7.74 26.89
N GLY A 343 6.23 7.83 26.02
CA GLY A 343 5.08 6.95 25.97
C GLY A 343 5.47 5.48 25.89
N LYS A 344 6.27 5.13 24.88
CA LYS A 344 6.76 3.78 24.62
C LYS A 344 7.76 3.30 25.66
N LYS A 345 8.64 4.18 26.18
CA LYS A 345 9.64 3.81 27.19
C LYS A 345 9.04 3.17 28.45
N ARG A 346 7.81 3.58 28.84
CA ARG A 346 7.07 2.97 29.96
C ARG A 346 6.67 1.50 29.76
N HIS A 347 6.79 0.97 28.54
CA HIS A 347 6.42 -0.40 28.18
C HIS A 347 7.62 -1.30 27.88
N GLY A 348 8.84 -0.89 28.28
CA GLY A 348 10.06 -1.70 28.22
C GLY A 348 10.27 -2.40 26.88
N TYR A 349 10.43 -3.73 26.91
CA TYR A 349 10.67 -4.57 25.73
C TYR A 349 9.71 -4.32 24.56
N LYS A 350 8.40 -4.23 24.85
CA LYS A 350 7.36 -3.99 23.81
C LYS A 350 7.43 -2.58 23.26
N GLY A 351 7.73 -1.60 24.12
CA GLY A 351 7.94 -0.22 23.70
C GLY A 351 9.12 -0.08 22.74
N ALA A 352 10.24 -0.73 23.06
CA ALA A 352 11.42 -0.74 22.21
C ALA A 352 11.15 -1.41 20.86
N GLY A 353 10.46 -2.56 20.85
CA GLY A 353 10.06 -3.22 19.61
C GLY A 353 9.09 -2.39 18.74
N ASP A 354 8.24 -1.56 19.35
CA ASP A 354 7.36 -0.65 18.59
C ASP A 354 8.12 0.49 17.92
N ILE A 355 9.21 0.97 18.55
CA ILE A 355 10.08 1.99 17.95
C ILE A 355 10.83 1.38 16.76
N SER A 356 11.49 0.24 16.96
CA SER A 356 12.23 -0.46 15.91
C SER A 356 11.35 -0.74 14.68
N LYS A 357 10.14 -1.29 14.87
CA LYS A 357 9.20 -1.50 13.75
C LYS A 357 8.89 -0.24 12.96
N ARG A 358 8.76 0.92 13.61
CA ARG A 358 8.51 2.18 12.91
C ARG A 358 9.72 2.63 12.10
N VAL A 359 10.94 2.40 12.59
CA VAL A 359 12.18 2.63 11.82
C VAL A 359 12.21 1.72 10.58
N ASP A 360 11.88 0.44 10.74
CA ASP A 360 11.83 -0.51 9.61
C ASP A 360 10.78 -0.12 8.57
N HIS A 361 9.65 0.43 9.01
CA HIS A 361 8.60 0.91 8.10
C HIS A 361 9.00 2.20 7.39
N VAL A 362 9.75 3.11 8.03
CA VAL A 362 10.36 4.27 7.35
C VAL A 362 11.34 3.79 6.28
N TYR A 363 12.21 2.83 6.62
CA TYR A 363 13.11 2.19 5.65
C TYR A 363 12.33 1.58 4.48
N GLY A 364 11.25 0.85 4.75
CA GLY A 364 10.40 0.25 3.71
C GLY A 364 9.73 1.27 2.78
N TRP A 365 9.26 2.41 3.32
CA TRP A 365 8.77 3.52 2.51
C TRP A 365 9.89 4.12 1.63
N SER A 366 11.10 4.30 2.17
CA SER A 366 12.23 4.77 1.37
C SER A 366 12.58 3.76 0.27
N ALA A 367 12.70 2.47 0.59
CA ALA A 367 13.02 1.43 -0.37
C ALA A 367 12.05 1.38 -1.56
N THR A 368 10.76 1.62 -1.31
CA THR A 368 9.67 1.45 -2.30
C THR A 368 9.19 2.74 -2.96
N THR A 369 9.56 3.92 -2.47
CA THR A 369 9.09 5.21 -3.03
C THR A 369 10.17 6.28 -3.13
N LYS A 370 11.31 6.11 -2.43
CA LYS A 370 12.38 7.12 -2.30
C LYS A 370 11.90 8.48 -1.76
N LEU A 371 10.73 8.55 -1.12
CA LEU A 371 10.13 9.80 -0.62
C LEU A 371 10.60 10.22 0.78
N VAL A 372 11.34 9.38 1.49
CA VAL A 372 11.82 9.69 2.84
C VAL A 372 13.04 10.61 2.74
N ALA A 373 12.93 11.80 3.33
CA ALA A 373 14.01 12.78 3.32
C ALA A 373 15.18 12.37 4.25
N ASP A 374 16.41 12.75 3.87
CA ASP A 374 17.64 12.42 4.62
C ASP A 374 17.59 12.87 6.09
N TRP A 375 16.96 14.02 6.37
CA TRP A 375 16.84 14.52 7.75
C TRP A 375 16.09 13.54 8.66
N VAL A 376 15.14 12.77 8.14
CA VAL A 376 14.41 11.76 8.90
C VAL A 376 15.37 10.67 9.38
N PHE A 377 16.21 10.17 8.48
CA PHE A 377 17.19 9.15 8.81
C PHE A 377 18.28 9.69 9.74
N ASN A 378 18.76 10.92 9.52
CA ASN A 378 19.73 11.56 10.40
C ASN A 378 19.22 11.59 11.85
N GLU A 379 18.00 12.11 12.06
CA GLU A 379 17.39 12.20 13.38
C GLU A 379 17.10 10.82 13.99
N MET A 380 16.72 9.81 13.19
CA MET A 380 16.56 8.43 13.69
C MET A 380 17.91 7.85 14.18
N ALA A 381 18.98 8.04 13.41
CA ALA A 381 20.32 7.58 13.78
C ALA A 381 20.82 8.27 15.05
N GLU A 382 20.72 9.61 15.08
CA GLU A 382 21.09 10.42 16.23
C GLU A 382 20.30 10.02 17.49
N ARG A 383 18.97 9.94 17.38
CA ARG A 383 18.10 9.77 18.54
C ARG A 383 18.05 8.34 19.07
N PHE A 384 18.08 7.34 18.21
CA PHE A 384 17.83 5.95 18.63
C PHE A 384 19.08 5.10 18.78
N VAL A 385 20.17 5.45 18.10
CA VAL A 385 21.40 4.62 18.10
C VAL A 385 22.60 5.37 18.69
N ILE A 386 22.79 6.63 18.31
CA ILE A 386 23.97 7.42 18.73
C ILE A 386 23.79 7.98 20.15
N ASP A 387 22.61 8.51 20.48
CA ASP A 387 22.27 9.03 21.81
C ASP A 387 22.52 7.98 22.90
N GLU A 388 23.41 8.30 23.84
CA GLU A 388 23.88 7.35 24.84
C GLU A 388 22.75 6.92 25.79
N GLU A 389 21.90 7.84 26.23
CA GLU A 389 20.78 7.54 27.13
C GLU A 389 19.78 6.58 26.46
N MET A 390 19.40 6.89 25.23
CA MET A 390 18.47 6.04 24.48
C MET A 390 19.09 4.67 24.19
N ARG A 391 20.37 4.63 23.83
CA ARG A 391 21.10 3.39 23.57
C ARG A 391 21.17 2.50 24.80
N GLU A 392 21.51 3.04 25.98
CA GLU A 392 21.51 2.26 27.22
C GLU A 392 20.11 1.77 27.58
N TRP A 393 19.07 2.60 27.39
CA TRP A 393 17.69 2.15 27.59
C TRP A 393 17.31 0.98 26.67
N PHE A 394 17.71 1.01 25.40
CA PHE A 394 17.49 -0.12 24.49
C PHE A 394 18.29 -1.36 24.90
N LYS A 395 19.56 -1.22 25.30
CA LYS A 395 20.38 -2.36 25.75
C LYS A 395 19.76 -3.09 26.94
N GLU A 396 19.16 -2.34 27.87
CA GLU A 396 18.47 -2.89 29.04
C GLU A 396 17.14 -3.56 28.68
N ASN A 397 16.36 -2.96 27.76
CA ASN A 397 14.98 -3.37 27.52
C ASN A 397 14.80 -4.31 26.33
N ASN A 398 15.54 -4.10 25.23
CA ASN A 398 15.48 -4.88 23.99
C ASN A 398 16.70 -4.59 23.09
N PRO A 399 17.86 -5.25 23.31
CA PRO A 399 19.06 -5.03 22.51
C PRO A 399 18.89 -5.46 21.03
N TRP A 400 18.01 -6.42 20.75
CA TRP A 400 17.72 -6.86 19.37
C TRP A 400 17.04 -5.78 18.54
N ALA A 401 16.14 -4.99 19.15
CA ALA A 401 15.53 -3.85 18.48
C ALA A 401 16.56 -2.77 18.12
N LEU A 402 17.57 -2.58 18.96
CA LEU A 402 18.65 -1.62 18.67
C LEU A 402 19.54 -2.09 17.52
N GLU A 403 19.85 -3.40 17.49
CA GLU A 403 20.65 -3.98 16.41
C GLU A 403 19.90 -3.88 15.09
N GLU A 404 18.62 -4.25 15.06
CA GLU A 404 17.79 -4.12 13.85
C GLU A 404 17.80 -2.69 13.31
N MET A 405 17.57 -1.70 14.17
CA MET A 405 17.59 -0.29 13.75
C MET A 405 18.96 0.14 13.22
N GLY A 406 20.04 -0.22 13.90
CA GLY A 406 21.40 0.10 13.44
C GLY A 406 21.71 -0.53 12.08
N ARG A 407 21.37 -1.81 11.92
CA ARG A 407 21.55 -2.57 10.68
C ARG A 407 20.74 -1.98 9.53
N ARG A 408 19.46 -1.65 9.75
CA ARG A 408 18.60 -1.01 8.73
C ARG A 408 19.08 0.37 8.33
N LEU A 409 19.59 1.18 9.28
CA LEU A 409 20.16 2.50 8.97
C LEU A 409 21.44 2.39 8.14
N ILE A 410 22.33 1.46 8.47
CA ILE A 410 23.54 1.20 7.68
C ILE A 410 23.17 0.69 6.28
N GLU A 411 22.21 -0.24 6.17
CA GLU A 411 21.72 -0.72 4.88
C GLU A 411 21.12 0.42 4.03
N ALA A 412 20.37 1.34 4.66
CA ALA A 412 19.80 2.50 3.97
C ALA A 412 20.90 3.37 3.34
N ALA A 413 22.01 3.56 4.05
CA ALA A 413 23.17 4.31 3.53
C ALA A 413 23.88 3.55 2.40
N GLU A 414 24.09 2.23 2.54
CA GLU A 414 24.74 1.39 1.52
C GLU A 414 23.93 1.28 0.23
N ARG A 415 22.59 1.33 0.34
CA ARG A 415 21.67 1.32 -0.80
C ARG A 415 21.33 2.70 -1.37
N GLU A 416 21.99 3.75 -0.87
CA GLU A 416 21.73 5.15 -1.24
C GLU A 416 20.27 5.62 -1.03
N LEU A 417 19.51 4.90 -0.18
CA LEU A 417 18.17 5.28 0.28
C LEU A 417 18.22 6.40 1.33
N TRP A 418 19.40 6.60 1.91
CA TRP A 418 19.77 7.66 2.83
C TRP A 418 21.18 8.13 2.48
N LYS A 419 21.41 9.44 2.46
CA LYS A 419 22.72 10.04 2.17
C LYS A 419 23.26 10.80 3.38
N PRO A 420 23.78 10.10 4.41
CA PRO A 420 24.40 10.74 5.56
C PRO A 420 25.72 11.41 5.17
N ASP A 421 26.13 12.42 5.94
CA ASP A 421 27.52 12.84 5.91
C ASP A 421 28.44 11.76 6.52
N ALA A 422 29.73 11.83 6.17
CA ALA A 422 30.69 10.81 6.57
C ALA A 422 30.87 10.73 8.10
N GLU A 423 30.77 11.86 8.80
CA GLU A 423 30.94 11.92 10.26
C GLU A 423 29.79 11.23 10.98
N LEU A 424 28.55 11.46 10.53
CA LEU A 424 27.36 10.82 11.07
C LEU A 424 27.38 9.31 10.82
N LEU A 425 27.78 8.88 9.62
CA LEU A 425 27.88 7.45 9.29
C LEU A 425 28.94 6.74 10.15
N GLU A 426 30.09 7.38 10.40
CA GLU A 426 31.12 6.84 11.29
C GLU A 426 30.60 6.72 12.74
N LYS A 427 29.96 7.77 13.26
CA LYS A 427 29.32 7.76 14.59
C LYS A 427 28.21 6.74 14.74
N LEU A 428 27.54 6.36 13.66
CA LEU A 428 26.55 5.28 13.66
C LEU A 428 27.21 3.89 13.71
N LYS A 429 28.31 3.70 12.99
CA LYS A 429 29.01 2.39 12.89
C LYS A 429 29.70 2.00 14.19
N GLU A 430 30.30 2.94 14.92
CA GLU A 430 30.95 2.67 16.20
C GLU A 430 30.05 1.95 17.23
N PRO A 431 28.86 2.47 17.61
CA PRO A 431 28.00 1.81 18.58
C PRO A 431 27.38 0.52 18.05
N TYR A 432 27.19 0.41 16.72
CA TYR A 432 26.69 -0.81 16.10
C TYR A 432 27.71 -1.96 16.21
N LEU A 433 28.99 -1.71 15.94
CA LEU A 433 30.06 -2.72 16.09
C LEU A 433 30.19 -3.23 17.54
N VAL A 434 30.05 -2.33 18.52
CA VAL A 434 30.04 -2.71 19.94
C VAL A 434 28.83 -3.59 20.26
N LEU A 435 27.67 -3.27 19.69
CA LEU A 435 26.45 -4.04 19.89
C LEU A 435 26.53 -5.44 19.27
N GLU A 436 27.09 -5.56 18.08
CA GLU A 436 27.34 -6.84 17.41
C GLU A 436 28.23 -7.75 18.27
N GLY A 437 29.35 -7.22 18.77
CA GLY A 437 30.23 -7.97 19.67
C GLY A 437 29.54 -8.42 20.97
N LEU A 438 28.67 -7.58 21.55
CA LEU A 438 27.86 -7.96 22.73
C LEU A 438 26.83 -9.04 22.41
N MET A 439 26.27 -9.05 21.21
CA MET A 439 25.29 -10.05 20.79
C MET A 439 25.95 -11.40 20.53
N GLU A 440 27.09 -11.42 19.85
CA GLU A 440 27.90 -12.63 19.64
C GLU A 440 28.30 -13.28 20.97
N GLU A 441 28.76 -12.47 21.94
CA GLU A 441 29.11 -12.96 23.29
C GLU A 441 27.90 -13.58 24.00
N LYS A 442 26.72 -12.96 23.90
CA LYS A 442 25.48 -13.47 24.53
C LYS A 442 24.96 -14.75 23.89
N LEU A 443 25.14 -14.93 22.59
CA LEU A 443 24.62 -16.08 21.85
C LEU A 443 25.51 -17.33 21.98
N GLY A 444 26.81 -17.16 22.27
CA GLY A 444 27.74 -18.27 22.41
C GLY A 444 27.96 -19.03 21.09
N VAL A 445 28.29 -20.33 21.16
CA VAL A 445 28.46 -21.16 19.95
C VAL A 445 27.09 -21.56 19.39
N VAL A 446 26.73 -21.00 18.24
CA VAL A 446 25.50 -21.36 17.53
C VAL A 446 25.78 -22.52 16.57
N GLU A 447 25.17 -23.69 16.79
CA GLU A 447 25.35 -24.90 15.97
C GLU A 447 24.39 -24.98 14.75
N GLY A 448 23.80 -23.86 14.31
CA GLY A 448 22.82 -23.79 13.21
C GLY A 448 22.97 -22.55 12.32
N GLU A 449 22.08 -22.37 11.34
CA GLU A 449 22.04 -21.15 10.51
C GLU A 449 21.72 -19.95 11.40
N TYR A 450 22.66 -19.00 11.46
CA TYR A 450 22.58 -17.77 12.23
C TYR A 450 22.75 -16.60 11.28
N GLN A 451 21.74 -15.73 11.21
CA GLN A 451 21.87 -14.45 10.54
C GLN A 451 22.51 -13.47 11.52
N GLY A 452 23.81 -13.24 11.39
CA GLY A 452 24.54 -12.19 12.12
C GLY A 452 24.28 -10.80 11.53
N GLY A 453 25.19 -9.85 11.75
CA GLY A 453 25.11 -8.52 11.14
C GLY A 453 25.26 -8.51 9.61
N GLU A 454 25.57 -9.65 8.98
CA GLU A 454 25.69 -9.80 7.54
C GLU A 454 24.35 -9.58 6.82
N ILE A 455 24.37 -8.72 5.81
CA ILE A 455 23.25 -8.48 4.90
C ILE A 455 23.44 -9.40 3.69
N THR A 456 22.91 -10.61 3.75
CA THR A 456 22.92 -11.52 2.59
C THR A 456 21.84 -11.13 1.59
N VAL A 457 22.26 -10.63 0.43
CA VAL A 457 21.34 -10.25 -0.64
C VAL A 457 21.07 -11.44 -1.56
N LEU A 458 19.85 -11.98 -1.52
CA LEU A 458 19.37 -13.01 -2.44
C LEU A 458 18.36 -12.40 -3.41
N ALA A 459 18.62 -12.47 -4.72
CA ALA A 459 17.72 -12.00 -5.77
C ALA A 459 17.05 -13.19 -6.50
N ARG A 460 16.15 -12.88 -7.43
CA ARG A 460 15.40 -13.88 -8.23
C ARG A 460 16.29 -14.93 -8.89
N GLU A 461 17.42 -14.49 -9.43
CA GLU A 461 18.39 -15.33 -10.14
C GLU A 461 19.12 -16.30 -9.21
N ASP A 462 19.16 -15.96 -7.93
CA ASP A 462 19.82 -16.74 -6.89
C ASP A 462 18.91 -17.86 -6.34
N VAL A 463 17.62 -17.91 -6.73
CA VAL A 463 16.61 -18.88 -6.24
C VAL A 463 15.84 -19.55 -7.40
N GLU A 464 16.17 -20.82 -7.69
CA GLU A 464 15.62 -21.59 -8.83
C GLU A 464 14.07 -21.69 -8.83
N ALA A 465 13.47 -21.87 -7.65
CA ALA A 465 12.01 -21.96 -7.50
C ALA A 465 11.27 -20.64 -7.77
N TRP A 466 11.94 -19.49 -7.61
CA TRP A 466 11.40 -18.18 -7.95
C TRP A 466 11.49 -17.92 -9.45
N SER A 467 12.63 -18.26 -10.05
CA SER A 467 12.84 -18.12 -11.51
C SER A 467 11.80 -18.90 -12.34
N ALA A 468 11.30 -20.04 -11.83
CA ALA A 468 10.33 -20.87 -12.56
C ALA A 468 8.88 -20.35 -12.60
N LYS A 469 8.47 -19.47 -11.67
CA LYS A 469 7.08 -19.01 -11.52
C LYS A 469 6.71 -17.81 -12.38
N VAL A 470 7.69 -17.06 -12.86
CA VAL A 470 7.52 -15.77 -13.54
C VAL A 470 7.67 -15.91 -15.07
N LYS A 471 7.01 -16.91 -15.68
CA LYS A 471 7.04 -17.10 -17.14
C LYS A 471 6.13 -16.08 -17.83
N GLY A 472 6.68 -15.22 -18.69
CA GLY A 472 5.94 -14.26 -19.51
C GLY A 472 6.17 -12.78 -19.16
N ILE A 473 6.54 -12.48 -17.91
CA ILE A 473 6.91 -11.10 -17.51
C ILE A 473 8.23 -10.68 -18.17
N GLU A 474 9.13 -11.61 -18.45
CA GLU A 474 10.40 -11.32 -19.17
C GLU A 474 10.20 -10.67 -20.52
N GLU A 475 9.11 -10.98 -21.23
CA GLU A 475 8.81 -10.34 -22.52
C GLU A 475 8.37 -8.88 -22.34
N VAL A 476 7.71 -8.58 -21.23
CA VAL A 476 7.36 -7.21 -20.84
C VAL A 476 8.63 -6.39 -20.56
N TRP A 477 9.59 -6.98 -19.84
CA TRP A 477 10.89 -6.35 -19.57
C TRP A 477 11.76 -6.18 -20.82
N LYS A 478 11.86 -7.20 -21.69
CA LYS A 478 12.62 -7.11 -22.96
C LYS A 478 12.11 -5.98 -23.86
N ASN A 479 10.79 -5.80 -23.92
CA ASN A 479 10.18 -4.70 -24.67
C ASN A 479 10.51 -3.32 -24.09
N ARG A 480 10.74 -3.22 -22.77
CA ARG A 480 11.21 -1.99 -22.13
C ARG A 480 12.68 -1.73 -22.42
N GLU A 481 13.56 -2.71 -22.20
CA GLU A 481 15.00 -2.59 -22.45
C GLU A 481 15.29 -2.22 -23.92
N GLY A 482 14.52 -2.78 -24.86
CA GLY A 482 14.60 -2.39 -26.27
C GLY A 482 14.27 -0.91 -26.51
N LYS A 483 13.22 -0.39 -25.86
CA LYS A 483 12.83 1.03 -25.95
C LYS A 483 13.83 1.96 -25.27
N GLU A 484 14.44 1.54 -24.16
CA GLU A 484 15.49 2.31 -23.48
C GLU A 484 16.74 2.42 -24.36
N ARG A 485 17.21 1.30 -24.95
CA ARG A 485 18.32 1.31 -25.90
C ARG A 485 18.04 2.18 -27.13
N GLU A 486 16.82 2.14 -27.68
CA GLU A 486 16.42 3.02 -28.78
C GLU A 486 16.38 4.50 -28.38
N ARG A 487 16.05 4.80 -27.12
CA ARG A 487 16.05 6.16 -26.59
C ARG A 487 17.48 6.67 -26.40
N GLU A 488 18.36 5.86 -25.80
CA GLU A 488 19.78 6.17 -25.62
C GLU A 488 20.46 6.46 -26.97
N LEU A 489 20.25 5.59 -27.97
CA LEU A 489 20.77 5.75 -29.34
C LEU A 489 20.22 6.98 -30.10
N ARG A 490 19.16 7.63 -29.62
CA ARG A 490 18.63 8.89 -30.18
C ARG A 490 19.14 10.14 -29.44
N THR A 491 19.78 9.96 -28.30
CA THR A 491 20.37 11.03 -27.48
C THR A 491 21.89 11.17 -27.66
N GLU A 492 22.54 10.19 -28.31
CA GLU A 492 23.88 10.28 -28.91
C GLU A 492 23.80 10.81 -30.35
#